data_AF-A0A8H7GKG0-F1
#
_entry.id   AF-A0A8H7GKG0-F1
#
_cell.length_a   1.000
_cell.length_b   1.000
_cell.length_c   1.000
_cell.angle_alpha   90.00
_cell.angle_beta   90.00
_cell.angle_gamma   90.00
#
_symmetry.space_group_name_H-M   'P 1'
#
loop_
_entity.id
_entity.type
_entity.pdbx_description
1 polymer ?
#
loop_
_entity_poly.entity_id
_entity_poly.type
_entity_poly.pdbx_seq_one_letter_code
_entity_poly.pdbx_strand_id
1 'polypeptide(L)'
;MWASIGAVAALVAIVAGKSYDALLTELSTDTMAYKESDGNFDFSVAESSAMGKRENSPGTLLHERLLQLPVLSMRSLDNAKALETIKVAAVEAQEQANYGDFFYLWEVMHHNGYPAMLNDLGTGEFEYEIKNRLGLKTHFLQKLADTLTNTNLAAMYRNLSRAPETQISKRDHTDCSHSNIPDKSHCDRLMRVLKNGLFLRRDRNRCHGSCCAAWNQALEVHTDWVRGKTEWCVHHCIRSGRSCKIIGISMQGKDTNLCVSSIATCT
;
A
#
# COMPACT_ATOMS: atom_id res chain seq x y z
N MET A 1 -1.79 -16.97 -52.54
CA MET A 1 -2.39 -15.69 -52.08
C MET A 1 -3.78 -16.02 -51.55
N TRP A 2 -4.14 -15.97 -50.28
CA TRP A 2 -3.55 -15.49 -49.03
C TRP A 2 -3.79 -16.58 -47.96
N ALA A 3 -2.76 -16.85 -47.16
CA ALA A 3 -2.90 -17.51 -45.86
C ALA A 3 -2.81 -16.44 -44.77
N SER A 4 -3.31 -16.76 -43.58
CA SER A 4 -3.10 -16.09 -42.27
C SER A 4 -4.29 -15.30 -41.71
N ILE A 5 -5.29 -16.02 -41.16
CA ILE A 5 -6.17 -15.50 -40.09
C ILE A 5 -5.97 -16.29 -38.77
N GLY A 6 -5.16 -17.35 -38.74
CA GLY A 6 -5.11 -18.27 -37.60
C GLY A 6 -4.05 -18.03 -36.52
N ALA A 7 -3.17 -17.03 -36.62
CA ALA A 7 -1.94 -16.99 -35.80
C ALA A 7 -2.00 -16.14 -34.52
N VAL A 8 -3.05 -15.34 -34.31
CA VAL A 8 -3.15 -14.47 -33.11
C VAL A 8 -3.94 -15.12 -31.97
N ALA A 9 -4.81 -16.08 -32.27
CA ALA A 9 -5.60 -16.79 -31.25
C ALA A 9 -4.85 -17.95 -30.56
N ALA A 10 -3.66 -18.30 -31.03
CA ALA A 10 -2.94 -19.50 -30.59
C ALA A 10 -1.70 -19.24 -29.72
N LEU A 11 -1.41 -17.97 -29.36
CA LEU A 11 -0.31 -17.64 -28.43
C LEU A 11 -0.78 -17.43 -26.97
N VAL A 12 -2.09 -17.55 -26.68
CA VAL A 12 -2.66 -17.41 -25.33
C VAL A 12 -2.80 -18.76 -24.61
N ALA A 13 -2.59 -19.86 -25.33
CA ALA A 13 -2.57 -21.19 -24.73
C ALA A 13 -1.14 -21.56 -24.32
N ILE A 14 -0.98 -21.87 -23.03
CA ILE A 14 0.19 -22.46 -22.36
C ILE A 14 1.06 -21.45 -21.58
N VAL A 15 0.44 -20.87 -20.55
CA VAL A 15 0.80 -21.24 -19.17
C VAL A 15 -0.46 -21.80 -18.48
N ALA A 16 -0.73 -23.08 -18.77
CA ALA A 16 -1.64 -24.04 -18.13
C ALA A 16 -2.84 -23.54 -17.28
N GLY A 17 -4.01 -23.40 -17.93
CA GLY A 17 -5.25 -24.08 -17.49
C GLY A 17 -5.95 -23.63 -16.21
N LYS A 18 -5.61 -22.47 -15.64
CA LYS A 18 -6.36 -21.86 -14.54
C LYS A 18 -7.19 -20.70 -15.09
N SER A 19 -8.48 -20.65 -14.77
CA SER A 19 -9.21 -19.39 -14.90
C SER A 19 -8.51 -18.33 -14.04
N TYR A 20 -8.61 -17.04 -14.38
CA TYR A 20 -8.02 -16.01 -13.51
C TYR A 20 -8.58 -16.09 -12.08
N ASP A 21 -9.79 -16.63 -11.87
CA ASP A 21 -10.34 -16.93 -10.54
C ASP A 21 -9.46 -17.89 -9.73
N ALA A 22 -8.95 -18.94 -10.38
CA ALA A 22 -8.06 -19.92 -9.74
C ALA A 22 -6.68 -19.32 -9.45
N LEU A 23 -6.19 -18.42 -10.33
CA LEU A 23 -4.97 -17.65 -10.07
C LEU A 23 -5.17 -16.66 -8.92
N LEU A 24 -6.26 -15.91 -8.91
CA LEU A 24 -6.63 -15.00 -7.81
C LEU A 24 -6.73 -15.72 -6.48
N THR A 25 -7.33 -16.91 -6.47
CA THR A 25 -7.44 -17.73 -5.27
C THR A 25 -6.06 -18.15 -4.75
N GLU A 26 -5.18 -18.60 -5.64
CA GLU A 26 -3.79 -18.92 -5.30
C GLU A 26 -3.07 -17.69 -4.74
N LEU A 27 -3.09 -16.56 -5.45
CA LEU A 27 -2.45 -15.32 -5.01
C LEU A 27 -3.00 -14.81 -3.67
N SER A 28 -4.30 -14.98 -3.41
CA SER A 28 -4.93 -14.52 -2.16
C SER A 28 -4.61 -15.38 -0.93
N THR A 29 -4.08 -16.59 -1.14
CA THR A 29 -3.86 -17.58 -0.06
C THR A 29 -2.43 -18.05 0.06
N ASP A 30 -1.60 -17.84 -0.98
CA ASP A 30 -0.22 -18.33 -1.05
C ASP A 30 0.75 -17.23 -1.50
N THR A 31 2.00 -17.35 -1.07
CA THR A 31 3.10 -16.60 -1.65
C THR A 31 3.46 -17.29 -2.96
N MET A 32 3.40 -16.61 -4.11
CA MET A 32 3.86 -17.21 -5.36
C MET A 32 5.21 -17.89 -5.14
N ALA A 33 5.26 -19.20 -5.39
CA ALA A 33 6.50 -19.95 -5.24
C ALA A 33 7.54 -19.33 -6.18
N TYR A 34 8.67 -18.89 -5.60
CA TYR A 34 9.82 -18.36 -6.33
C TYR A 34 10.15 -19.26 -7.52
N LYS A 35 9.95 -18.76 -8.73
CA LYS A 35 10.29 -19.49 -9.95
C LYS A 35 11.35 -18.71 -10.70
N GLU A 36 12.60 -18.78 -10.20
CA GLU A 36 13.81 -18.14 -10.75
C GLU A 36 13.70 -17.82 -12.24
N SER A 37 13.11 -16.68 -12.55
CA SER A 37 12.90 -16.22 -13.91
C SER A 37 13.27 -14.74 -13.99
N ASP A 38 14.50 -14.49 -14.41
CA ASP A 38 15.00 -13.15 -14.73
C ASP A 38 14.40 -12.70 -16.07
N GLY A 39 13.96 -11.46 -16.12
CA GLY A 39 13.44 -10.84 -17.33
C GLY A 39 12.95 -9.42 -17.08
N ASN A 40 12.87 -8.66 -18.16
CA ASN A 40 12.15 -7.40 -18.15
C ASN A 40 10.65 -7.68 -18.24
N PHE A 41 9.87 -6.91 -17.51
CA PHE A 41 8.42 -6.94 -17.51
C PHE A 41 7.88 -5.53 -17.71
N ASP A 42 6.97 -5.39 -18.69
CA ASP A 42 6.31 -4.14 -19.02
C ASP A 42 4.80 -4.34 -19.09
N PHE A 43 4.06 -3.42 -18.46
CA PHE A 43 2.60 -3.41 -18.48
C PHE A 43 2.06 -1.98 -18.41
N SER A 44 1.14 -1.66 -19.31
CA SER A 44 0.35 -0.42 -19.26
C SER A 44 -1.14 -0.72 -19.36
N VAL A 45 -1.94 0.05 -18.61
CA VAL A 45 -3.41 -0.07 -18.65
C VAL A 45 -4.00 0.38 -19.99
N ALA A 46 -3.21 1.08 -20.82
CA ALA A 46 -3.63 1.49 -22.16
C ALA A 46 -3.50 0.36 -23.21
N GLU A 47 -2.68 -0.67 -22.96
CA GLU A 47 -2.49 -1.81 -23.88
C GLU A 47 -3.70 -2.75 -23.94
N SER A 48 -4.57 -2.72 -22.91
CA SER A 48 -5.84 -3.45 -22.86
C SER A 48 -6.93 -2.68 -23.62
N SER A 49 -7.04 -2.95 -24.91
CA SER A 49 -7.92 -2.27 -25.87
C SER A 49 -9.45 -2.40 -25.63
N ALA A 50 -9.89 -2.96 -24.50
CA ALA A 50 -11.29 -3.26 -24.20
C ALA A 50 -12.03 -2.24 -23.32
N MET A 51 -11.36 -1.22 -22.77
CA MET A 51 -12.03 -0.23 -21.91
C MET A 51 -12.82 0.86 -22.67
N GLY A 52 -13.12 0.63 -23.95
CA GLY A 52 -13.88 1.55 -24.79
C GLY A 52 -15.35 1.15 -24.97
N LYS A 53 -16.24 1.63 -24.09
CA LYS A 53 -17.50 2.32 -24.46
C LYS A 53 -18.26 2.85 -23.23
N ARG A 54 -18.64 4.13 -23.35
CA ARG A 54 -19.24 5.05 -22.39
C ARG A 54 -20.50 4.51 -21.70
N GLU A 55 -20.67 4.91 -20.43
CA GLU A 55 -21.91 5.55 -19.97
C GLU A 55 -21.66 6.36 -18.69
N ASN A 56 -22.23 7.58 -18.63
CA ASN A 56 -22.16 8.54 -17.51
C ASN A 56 -22.85 8.01 -16.25
N SER A 57 -22.27 6.97 -15.64
CA SER A 57 -22.65 6.44 -14.35
C SER A 57 -21.51 6.69 -13.35
N PRO A 58 -21.74 6.63 -12.03
CA PRO A 58 -20.69 6.73 -11.00
C PRO A 58 -19.49 5.78 -11.19
N GLY A 59 -19.60 4.84 -12.14
CA GLY A 59 -18.51 4.00 -12.61
C GLY A 59 -17.44 4.66 -13.49
N THR A 60 -17.67 5.85 -14.06
CA THR A 60 -16.70 6.53 -14.94
C THR A 60 -15.46 7.01 -14.19
N LEU A 61 -15.61 7.51 -12.96
CA LEU A 61 -14.49 8.04 -12.18
C LEU A 61 -13.52 6.95 -11.71
N LEU A 62 -14.00 5.77 -11.30
CA LEU A 62 -13.12 4.64 -10.96
C LEU A 62 -12.36 4.17 -12.20
N HIS A 63 -13.07 4.06 -13.32
CA HIS A 63 -12.50 3.68 -14.59
C HIS A 63 -11.41 4.66 -15.05
N GLU A 64 -11.66 5.97 -14.98
CA GLU A 64 -10.66 7.01 -15.27
C GLU A 64 -9.44 6.92 -14.36
N ARG A 65 -9.62 6.56 -13.07
CA ARG A 65 -8.51 6.36 -12.14
C ARG A 65 -7.68 5.12 -12.46
N LEU A 66 -8.32 4.02 -12.86
CA LEU A 66 -7.61 2.81 -13.28
C LEU A 66 -6.79 3.06 -14.55
N LEU A 67 -7.30 3.86 -15.51
CA LEU A 67 -6.51 4.30 -16.68
C LEU A 67 -5.28 5.15 -16.32
N GLN A 68 -5.27 5.78 -15.14
CA GLN A 68 -4.18 6.62 -14.67
C GLN A 68 -3.13 5.85 -13.84
N LEU A 69 -3.30 4.54 -13.65
CA LEU A 69 -2.27 3.73 -12.98
C LEU A 69 -0.95 3.83 -13.76
N PRO A 70 0.19 3.91 -13.06
CA PRO A 70 1.46 4.08 -13.72
C PRO A 70 1.79 2.85 -14.58
N VAL A 71 2.52 3.11 -15.66
CA VAL A 71 3.15 2.04 -16.45
C VAL A 71 4.11 1.29 -15.53
N LEU A 72 3.96 -0.03 -15.49
CA LEU A 72 4.91 -0.92 -14.84
C LEU A 72 6.01 -1.20 -15.85
N SER A 73 7.25 -0.86 -15.51
CA SER A 73 8.44 -1.20 -16.29
C SER A 73 9.53 -1.55 -15.31
N MET A 74 9.88 -2.83 -15.25
CA MET A 74 10.76 -3.36 -14.21
C MET A 74 11.56 -4.56 -14.71
N ARG A 75 12.72 -4.77 -14.11
CA ARG A 75 13.47 -6.01 -14.26
C ARG A 75 13.19 -6.90 -13.04
N SER A 76 12.49 -8.00 -13.27
CA SER A 76 12.26 -9.03 -12.28
C SER A 76 13.39 -10.05 -12.34
N LEU A 77 13.99 -10.42 -11.21
CA LEU A 77 15.08 -11.41 -11.17
C LEU A 77 14.54 -12.84 -10.96
N ASP A 78 13.30 -12.95 -10.53
CA ASP A 78 12.72 -14.11 -9.89
C ASP A 78 11.34 -14.46 -10.42
N ASN A 79 10.58 -13.48 -10.92
CA ASN A 79 9.16 -13.64 -11.20
C ASN A 79 8.73 -13.20 -12.61
N ALA A 80 9.66 -12.98 -13.56
CA ALA A 80 9.31 -12.45 -14.89
C ALA A 80 8.23 -13.29 -15.60
N LYS A 81 8.31 -14.63 -15.57
CA LYS A 81 7.30 -15.51 -16.18
C LYS A 81 5.95 -15.48 -15.44
N ALA A 82 6.00 -15.34 -14.13
CA ALA A 82 4.81 -15.21 -13.30
C ALA A 82 4.07 -13.91 -13.63
N LEU A 83 4.80 -12.79 -13.74
CA LEU A 83 4.26 -11.49 -14.09
C LEU A 83 3.54 -11.50 -15.44
N GLU A 84 4.09 -12.18 -16.46
CA GLU A 84 3.39 -12.35 -17.74
C GLU A 84 2.07 -13.13 -17.61
N THR A 85 2.01 -14.12 -16.71
CA THR A 85 0.77 -14.86 -16.45
C THR A 85 -0.27 -13.98 -15.75
N ILE A 86 0.17 -13.18 -14.77
CA ILE A 86 -0.69 -12.22 -14.05
C ILE A 86 -1.17 -11.12 -14.99
N LYS A 87 -0.33 -10.65 -15.92
CA LYS A 87 -0.68 -9.68 -16.95
C LYS A 87 -1.83 -10.17 -17.82
N VAL A 88 -1.78 -11.41 -18.31
CA VAL A 88 -2.88 -12.00 -19.10
C VAL A 88 -4.18 -12.02 -18.29
N ALA A 89 -4.11 -12.44 -17.02
CA ALA A 89 -5.27 -12.45 -16.13
C ALA A 89 -5.83 -11.04 -15.85
N ALA A 90 -4.95 -10.03 -15.70
CA ALA A 90 -5.37 -8.65 -15.48
C ALA A 90 -6.13 -8.10 -16.70
N VAL A 91 -5.62 -8.34 -17.91
CA VAL A 91 -6.30 -7.95 -19.16
C VAL A 91 -7.69 -8.60 -19.26
N GLU A 92 -7.79 -9.90 -18.93
CA GLU A 92 -9.07 -10.61 -18.94
C GLU A 92 -10.07 -10.06 -17.90
N ALA A 93 -9.63 -9.80 -16.67
CA ALA A 93 -10.46 -9.19 -15.63
C ALA A 93 -10.98 -7.81 -16.06
N GLN A 94 -10.14 -7.03 -16.73
CA GLN A 94 -10.50 -5.71 -17.25
C GLN A 94 -11.52 -5.79 -18.39
N GLU A 95 -11.37 -6.75 -19.31
CA GLU A 95 -12.33 -7.05 -20.39
C GLU A 95 -13.71 -7.42 -19.84
N GLN A 96 -13.74 -8.14 -18.71
CA GLN A 96 -14.97 -8.56 -18.03
C GLN A 96 -15.55 -7.49 -17.09
N ALA A 97 -14.94 -6.31 -17.02
CA ALA A 97 -15.28 -5.23 -16.09
C ALA A 97 -15.19 -5.65 -14.59
N ASN A 98 -14.40 -6.68 -14.28
CA ASN A 98 -14.06 -7.10 -12.93
C ASN A 98 -12.93 -6.22 -12.38
N TYR A 99 -13.27 -4.96 -12.10
CA TYR A 99 -12.30 -3.93 -11.74
C TYR A 99 -11.54 -4.23 -10.44
N GLY A 100 -12.17 -4.91 -9.48
CA GLY A 100 -11.53 -5.34 -8.25
C GLY A 100 -10.46 -6.41 -8.48
N ASP A 101 -10.75 -7.38 -9.35
CA ASP A 101 -9.78 -8.41 -9.76
C ASP A 101 -8.62 -7.78 -10.51
N PHE A 102 -8.92 -6.92 -11.50
CA PHE A 102 -7.93 -6.17 -12.27
C PHE A 102 -6.99 -5.39 -11.35
N PHE A 103 -7.54 -4.60 -10.41
CA PHE A 103 -6.74 -3.77 -9.53
C PHE A 103 -5.85 -4.62 -8.61
N TYR A 104 -6.38 -5.71 -8.04
CA TYR A 104 -5.56 -6.61 -7.22
C TYR A 104 -4.42 -7.24 -8.01
N LEU A 105 -4.67 -7.73 -9.23
CA LEU A 105 -3.63 -8.30 -10.10
C LEU A 105 -2.59 -7.25 -10.49
N TRP A 106 -3.01 -6.01 -10.74
CA TRP A 106 -2.11 -4.89 -10.98
C TRP A 106 -1.19 -4.61 -9.79
N GLU A 107 -1.73 -4.59 -8.57
CA GLU A 107 -0.94 -4.44 -7.35
C GLU A 107 0.06 -5.59 -7.18
N VAL A 108 -0.36 -6.83 -7.42
CA VAL A 108 0.58 -7.97 -7.36
C VAL A 108 1.73 -7.80 -8.36
N MET A 109 1.46 -7.31 -9.58
CA MET A 109 2.53 -7.00 -10.55
C MET A 109 3.41 -5.82 -10.09
N HIS A 110 2.81 -4.77 -9.53
CA HIS A 110 3.52 -3.62 -8.98
C HIS A 110 4.52 -4.04 -7.89
N HIS A 111 4.16 -5.05 -7.11
CA HIS A 111 4.98 -5.66 -6.08
C HIS A 111 5.80 -6.87 -6.59
N ASN A 112 6.20 -6.90 -7.87
CA ASN A 112 7.05 -7.96 -8.44
C ASN A 112 6.54 -9.40 -8.22
N GLY A 113 5.22 -9.61 -8.17
CA GLY A 113 4.64 -10.93 -7.95
C GLY A 113 4.62 -11.39 -6.48
N TYR A 114 4.74 -10.46 -5.52
CA TYR A 114 4.74 -10.75 -4.08
C TYR A 114 3.40 -10.43 -3.39
N PRO A 115 2.36 -11.28 -3.53
CA PRO A 115 1.05 -11.01 -2.95
C PRO A 115 1.05 -11.06 -1.41
N ALA A 116 2.06 -11.70 -0.79
CA ALA A 116 2.18 -11.82 0.66
C ALA A 116 2.17 -10.46 1.38
N MET A 117 2.86 -9.47 0.80
CA MET A 117 2.94 -8.13 1.33
C MET A 117 1.59 -7.41 1.29
N LEU A 118 0.77 -7.70 0.27
CA LEU A 118 -0.57 -7.14 0.09
C LEU A 118 -1.60 -7.83 0.98
N ASN A 119 -1.46 -9.16 1.13
CA ASN A 119 -2.39 -9.97 1.91
C ASN A 119 -2.17 -9.85 3.43
N ASP A 120 -0.96 -9.47 3.86
CA ASP A 120 -0.70 -9.13 5.25
C ASP A 120 -1.29 -7.75 5.60
N LEU A 121 -2.56 -7.77 5.99
CA LEU A 121 -3.29 -6.58 6.43
C LEU A 121 -2.69 -5.90 7.67
N GLY A 122 -1.82 -6.57 8.42
CA GLY A 122 -1.09 -5.97 9.53
C GLY A 122 -0.06 -4.94 9.08
N THR A 123 0.42 -5.03 7.84
CA THR A 123 1.37 -4.05 7.25
C THR A 123 0.69 -2.76 6.83
N GLY A 124 -0.60 -2.83 6.47
CA GLY A 124 -1.34 -1.71 5.88
C GLY A 124 -0.92 -1.36 4.44
N GLU A 125 -0.05 -2.14 3.78
CA GLU A 125 0.47 -1.85 2.44
C GLU A 125 -0.65 -1.75 1.41
N PHE A 126 -1.57 -2.73 1.44
CA PHE A 126 -2.67 -2.76 0.50
C PHE A 126 -3.66 -1.60 0.68
N GLU A 127 -3.91 -1.18 1.92
CA GLU A 127 -4.72 0.02 2.19
C GLU A 127 -4.02 1.29 1.69
N TYR A 128 -2.71 1.37 1.89
CA TYR A 128 -1.89 2.49 1.44
C TYR A 128 -1.91 2.62 -0.09
N GLU A 129 -1.71 1.54 -0.84
CA GLU A 129 -1.74 1.59 -2.30
C GLU A 129 -3.12 1.97 -2.83
N ILE A 130 -4.22 1.39 -2.30
CA ILE A 130 -5.57 1.82 -2.69
C ILE A 130 -5.79 3.32 -2.43
N LYS A 131 -5.29 3.84 -1.30
CA LYS A 131 -5.38 5.27 -0.97
C LYS A 131 -4.59 6.14 -1.92
N ASN A 132 -3.36 5.74 -2.21
CA ASN A 132 -2.45 6.50 -3.04
C ASN A 132 -2.89 6.52 -4.51
N ARG A 133 -3.36 5.37 -5.02
CA ARG A 133 -3.74 5.20 -6.44
C ARG A 133 -5.15 5.69 -6.73
N LEU A 134 -6.11 5.37 -5.86
CA LEU A 134 -7.54 5.56 -6.13
C LEU A 134 -8.19 6.64 -5.26
N GLY A 135 -7.53 7.08 -4.18
CA GLY A 135 -7.95 8.22 -3.35
C GLY A 135 -9.00 7.95 -2.27
N LEU A 136 -9.09 6.72 -1.73
CA LEU A 136 -10.01 6.27 -0.66
C LEU A 136 -11.41 6.90 -0.70
N LYS A 137 -12.09 6.84 -1.85
CA LYS A 137 -13.52 7.11 -1.88
C LYS A 137 -14.27 5.82 -1.54
N THR A 138 -15.12 5.83 -0.53
CA THR A 138 -15.85 4.64 -0.05
C THR A 138 -16.62 3.93 -1.17
N HIS A 139 -17.16 4.69 -2.14
CA HIS A 139 -17.84 4.11 -3.31
C HIS A 139 -16.89 3.41 -4.31
N PHE A 140 -15.61 3.76 -4.37
CA PHE A 140 -14.63 3.04 -5.18
C PHE A 140 -14.28 1.71 -4.53
N LEU A 141 -14.01 1.70 -3.22
CA LEU A 141 -13.77 0.46 -2.48
C LEU A 141 -14.95 -0.50 -2.56
N GLN A 142 -16.17 0.02 -2.41
CA GLN A 142 -17.39 -0.75 -2.59
C GLN A 142 -17.47 -1.34 -4.01
N LYS A 143 -17.25 -0.52 -5.04
CA LYS A 143 -17.30 -0.98 -6.43
C LYS A 143 -16.21 -2.02 -6.75
N LEU A 144 -15.00 -1.87 -6.23
CA LEU A 144 -13.94 -2.87 -6.36
C LEU A 144 -14.35 -4.16 -5.65
N ALA A 145 -14.86 -4.07 -4.42
CA ALA A 145 -15.37 -5.21 -3.64
C ALA A 145 -16.51 -5.96 -4.34
N ASP A 146 -17.41 -5.25 -5.02
CA ASP A 146 -18.58 -5.82 -5.68
C ASP A 146 -18.26 -6.46 -7.04
N THR A 147 -17.07 -6.17 -7.59
CA THR A 147 -16.57 -6.72 -8.86
C THR A 147 -15.44 -7.73 -8.66
N LEU A 148 -15.20 -8.17 -7.42
CA LEU A 148 -14.26 -9.24 -7.10
C LEU A 148 -14.93 -10.60 -7.22
N THR A 149 -14.33 -11.50 -8.00
CA THR A 149 -14.83 -12.89 -8.11
C THR A 149 -14.41 -13.74 -6.92
N ASN A 150 -13.26 -13.42 -6.31
CA ASN A 150 -12.76 -14.09 -5.11
C ASN A 150 -13.41 -13.54 -3.84
N THR A 151 -14.12 -14.39 -3.09
CA THR A 151 -14.87 -14.00 -1.89
C THR A 151 -13.99 -13.55 -0.72
N ASN A 152 -12.77 -14.10 -0.57
CA ASN A 152 -11.83 -13.70 0.47
C ASN A 152 -11.27 -12.30 0.19
N LEU A 153 -10.87 -12.03 -1.06
CA LEU A 153 -10.45 -10.71 -1.49
C LEU A 153 -11.61 -9.71 -1.40
N ALA A 154 -12.82 -10.08 -1.82
CA ALA A 154 -14.00 -9.23 -1.65
C ALA A 154 -14.23 -8.88 -0.16
N ALA A 155 -14.08 -9.84 0.74
CA ALA A 155 -14.15 -9.60 2.18
C ALA A 155 -13.02 -8.68 2.67
N MET A 156 -11.80 -8.83 2.14
CA MET A 156 -10.67 -7.95 2.43
C MET A 156 -10.96 -6.49 2.05
N TYR A 157 -11.43 -6.22 0.82
CA TYR A 157 -11.84 -4.88 0.39
C TYR A 157 -13.04 -4.35 1.18
N ARG A 158 -14.00 -5.21 1.54
CA ARG A 158 -15.12 -4.82 2.40
C ARG A 158 -14.67 -4.48 3.82
N ASN A 159 -13.66 -5.15 4.35
CA ASN A 159 -13.09 -4.83 5.65
C ASN A 159 -12.35 -3.48 5.62
N LEU A 160 -11.69 -3.16 4.50
CA LEU A 160 -11.12 -1.82 4.28
C LEU A 160 -12.18 -0.71 4.18
N SER A 161 -13.36 -1.00 3.62
CA SER A 161 -14.50 -0.06 3.59
C SER A 161 -15.32 -0.02 4.88
N ARG A 162 -15.25 -1.07 5.70
CA ARG A 162 -15.82 -1.16 7.06
C ARG A 162 -14.87 -0.74 8.16
N ALA A 163 -13.61 -0.43 7.82
CA ALA A 163 -12.76 0.34 8.73
C ALA A 163 -13.60 1.55 9.13
N PRO A 164 -13.89 1.72 10.44
CA PRO A 164 -14.81 2.74 10.89
C PRO A 164 -14.35 4.03 10.26
N GLU A 165 -15.30 4.73 9.62
CA GLU A 165 -15.13 6.06 9.07
C GLU A 165 -14.18 6.80 10.00
N THR A 166 -12.90 6.83 9.61
CA THR A 166 -11.93 7.61 10.34
C THR A 166 -12.39 8.99 9.98
N GLN A 167 -13.16 9.59 10.89
CA GLN A 167 -13.40 11.02 10.97
C GLN A 167 -12.21 11.66 10.31
N ILE A 168 -12.43 12.34 9.16
CA ILE A 168 -11.40 12.99 8.35
C ILE A 168 -10.28 13.42 9.30
N SER A 169 -9.24 12.60 9.44
CA SER A 169 -8.22 12.96 10.41
C SER A 169 -7.60 14.16 9.74
N LYS A 170 -7.69 15.34 10.38
CA LYS A 170 -6.88 16.48 9.97
C LYS A 170 -5.51 15.89 9.65
N ARG A 171 -5.01 16.09 8.40
CA ARG A 171 -3.67 15.59 8.04
C ARG A 171 -2.74 15.96 9.18
N ASP A 172 -1.99 14.98 9.66
CA ASP A 172 -1.08 15.25 10.74
C ASP A 172 -0.08 16.31 10.28
N HIS A 173 0.05 17.38 11.07
CA HIS A 173 0.89 18.52 10.72
C HIS A 173 2.23 18.40 11.41
N THR A 174 3.33 18.65 10.69
CA THR A 174 4.67 18.65 11.27
C THR A 174 5.13 20.09 11.51
N ASP A 175 5.31 20.45 12.77
CA ASP A 175 5.91 21.70 13.20
C ASP A 175 7.37 21.48 13.58
N CYS A 176 8.28 22.25 12.98
CA CYS A 176 9.68 22.27 13.34
C CYS A 176 10.00 23.53 14.19
N SER A 177 10.65 23.37 15.34
CA SER A 177 10.96 24.48 16.25
C SER A 177 12.45 24.60 16.58
N HIS A 178 12.91 25.81 16.88
CA HIS A 178 14.26 26.06 17.40
C HIS A 178 14.39 25.79 18.92
N SER A 179 13.30 25.44 19.59
CA SER A 179 13.32 25.05 21.01
C SER A 179 13.59 23.56 21.19
N ASN A 180 14.22 23.17 22.31
CA ASN A 180 14.42 21.77 22.71
C ASN A 180 15.07 20.90 21.62
N ILE A 181 16.06 21.46 20.91
CA ILE A 181 16.74 20.77 19.81
C ILE A 181 17.52 19.57 20.36
N PRO A 182 17.23 18.34 19.90
CA PRO A 182 17.98 17.16 20.30
C PRO A 182 19.30 17.06 19.53
N ASP A 183 20.26 16.31 20.08
CA ASP A 183 21.46 15.95 19.32
C ASP A 183 21.13 14.92 18.24
N LYS A 184 21.61 15.16 17.01
CA LYS A 184 21.31 14.31 15.83
C LYS A 184 21.81 12.87 16.04
N SER A 185 23.02 12.72 16.56
CA SER A 185 23.64 11.40 16.78
C SER A 185 22.92 10.60 17.87
N HIS A 186 22.34 11.30 18.86
CA HIS A 186 21.48 10.68 19.86
C HIS A 186 20.16 10.19 19.26
N CYS A 187 19.59 10.90 18.28
CA CYS A 187 18.40 10.43 17.57
C CYS A 187 18.70 9.21 16.68
N ASP A 188 19.84 9.18 15.99
CA ASP A 188 20.26 8.00 15.21
C ASP A 188 20.47 6.77 16.12
N ARG A 189 20.91 6.98 17.36
CA ARG A 189 21.00 5.93 18.38
C ARG A 189 19.63 5.53 18.93
N LEU A 190 18.74 6.49 19.18
CA LEU A 190 17.35 6.22 19.57
C LEU A 190 16.66 5.30 18.56
N MET A 191 16.79 5.60 17.28
CA MET A 191 16.25 4.80 16.18
C MET A 191 16.75 3.35 16.19
N ARG A 192 18.02 3.13 16.54
CA ARG A 192 18.60 1.80 16.64
C ARG A 192 18.14 1.01 17.87
N VAL A 193 17.67 1.67 18.92
CA VAL A 193 17.16 1.00 20.14
C VAL A 193 15.64 0.85 20.15
N LEU A 194 14.93 1.51 19.23
CA LEU A 194 13.52 1.28 18.91
C LEU A 194 13.39 0.03 18.03
N LYS A 195 13.66 -1.15 18.61
CA LYS A 195 13.51 -2.45 17.93
C LYS A 195 12.33 -3.23 18.54
N ASN A 196 11.62 -3.94 17.66
CA ASN A 196 10.60 -4.96 17.90
C ASN A 196 10.09 -5.04 19.34
N GLY A 197 8.95 -4.43 19.58
CA GLY A 197 8.27 -4.47 20.86
C GLY A 197 6.96 -3.69 20.84
N LEU A 198 6.35 -3.62 22.02
CA LEU A 198 5.11 -2.91 22.26
C LEU A 198 5.32 -1.93 23.41
N PHE A 199 4.97 -0.66 23.18
CA PHE A 199 4.79 0.31 24.25
C PHE A 199 3.40 0.14 24.82
N LEU A 200 3.33 -0.09 26.13
CA LEU A 200 2.06 -0.21 26.83
C LEU A 200 1.52 1.19 27.15
N ARG A 201 0.24 1.28 27.48
CA ARG A 201 -0.45 2.56 27.77
C ARG A 201 0.23 3.50 28.77
N ARG A 202 1.07 2.97 29.66
CA ARG A 202 1.84 3.74 30.66
C ARG A 202 3.09 4.41 30.07
N ASP A 203 3.61 3.86 28.99
CA ASP A 203 4.77 4.39 28.31
C ASP A 203 4.30 5.62 27.52
N ARG A 204 4.96 6.76 27.74
CA ARG A 204 4.65 8.02 27.04
C ARG A 204 5.87 8.65 26.38
N ASN A 205 7.02 8.02 26.55
CA ASN A 205 8.24 8.44 25.91
C ASN A 205 9.25 7.30 25.82
N ARG A 206 10.21 7.47 24.92
CA ARG A 206 11.44 6.72 24.86
C ARG A 206 12.57 7.67 24.53
N CYS A 207 13.63 7.64 25.35
CA CYS A 207 14.78 8.50 25.18
C CYS A 207 16.07 7.70 24.97
N HIS A 208 16.99 8.31 24.24
CA HIS A 208 18.39 7.95 24.23
C HIS A 208 19.23 9.23 24.22
N GLY A 209 20.07 9.42 25.24
CA GLY A 209 20.80 10.67 25.42
C GLY A 209 19.85 11.87 25.46
N SER A 210 20.13 12.87 24.63
CA SER A 210 19.30 14.07 24.48
C SER A 210 18.24 13.97 23.37
N CYS A 211 17.93 12.77 22.86
CA CYS A 211 16.84 12.59 21.92
C CYS A 211 15.73 11.74 22.54
N CYS A 212 14.53 12.32 22.63
CA CYS A 212 13.34 11.70 23.18
C CYS A 212 12.22 11.74 22.16
N ALA A 213 11.62 10.59 21.88
CA ALA A 213 10.32 10.48 21.24
C ALA A 213 9.25 10.39 22.34
N ALA A 214 8.32 11.33 22.38
CA ALA A 214 7.29 11.41 23.42
C ALA A 214 5.91 11.70 22.81
N TRP A 215 4.85 11.26 23.45
CA TRP A 215 3.48 11.50 23.01
C TRP A 215 2.57 11.88 24.18
N ASN A 216 1.51 12.63 23.87
CA ASN A 216 0.69 13.30 24.90
C ASN A 216 -0.49 12.45 25.41
N GLN A 217 -0.80 11.31 24.77
CA GLN A 217 -1.89 10.41 25.15
C GLN A 217 -1.41 9.06 25.69
N ALA A 218 -2.22 8.38 26.50
CA ALA A 218 -1.96 6.98 26.85
C ALA A 218 -2.39 6.08 25.68
N LEU A 219 -1.40 5.47 25.04
CA LEU A 219 -1.56 4.66 23.82
C LEU A 219 -0.85 3.33 23.96
N GLU A 220 -1.40 2.30 23.32
CA GLU A 220 -0.70 1.04 23.11
C GLU A 220 -0.18 1.05 21.67
N VAL A 221 1.13 1.13 21.46
CA VAL A 221 1.70 1.31 20.11
C VAL A 221 2.92 0.42 19.91
N HIS A 222 3.04 -0.13 18.70
CA HIS A 222 4.24 -0.85 18.30
C HIS A 222 5.44 0.09 18.23
N THR A 223 6.62 -0.45 18.55
CA THR A 223 7.88 0.29 18.43
C THR A 223 8.11 0.81 17.02
N ASP A 224 7.62 0.11 15.99
CA ASP A 224 7.77 0.51 14.59
C ASP A 224 7.01 1.78 14.24
N TRP A 225 5.85 2.01 14.86
CA TRP A 225 5.10 3.26 14.69
C TRP A 225 5.88 4.45 15.27
N VAL A 226 6.39 4.30 16.51
CA VAL A 226 7.21 5.33 17.16
C VAL A 226 8.49 5.57 16.34
N ARG A 227 9.10 4.50 15.84
CA ARG A 227 10.29 4.55 14.98
C ARG A 227 10.01 5.33 13.70
N GLY A 228 8.96 4.99 12.95
CA GLY A 228 8.63 5.65 11.68
C GLY A 228 8.33 7.14 11.85
N LYS A 229 7.57 7.52 12.90
CA LYS A 229 7.33 8.93 13.20
C LYS A 229 8.61 9.66 13.66
N THR A 230 9.49 8.96 14.38
CA THR A 230 10.78 9.52 14.78
C THR A 230 11.71 9.73 13.58
N GLU A 231 11.74 8.78 12.64
CA GLU A 231 12.49 8.87 11.38
C GLU A 231 12.05 10.08 10.56
N TRP A 232 10.75 10.24 10.38
CA TRP A 232 10.16 11.41 9.71
C TRP A 232 10.67 12.72 10.33
N CYS A 233 10.59 12.85 11.65
CA CYS A 233 11.08 14.01 12.37
C CYS A 233 12.60 14.23 12.22
N VAL A 234 13.38 13.15 12.21
CA VAL A 234 14.83 13.23 11.99
C VAL A 234 15.13 13.84 10.62
N HIS A 235 14.47 13.31 9.58
CA HIS A 235 14.65 13.77 8.21
C HIS A 235 14.13 15.20 7.98
N HIS A 236 12.96 15.53 8.52
CA HIS A 236 12.25 16.77 8.20
C HIS A 236 12.67 17.98 9.04
N CYS A 237 13.02 17.78 10.32
CA CYS A 237 13.33 18.88 11.25
C CYS A 237 14.74 18.77 11.85
N ILE A 238 15.11 17.60 12.40
CA ILE A 238 16.29 17.48 13.29
C ILE A 238 17.59 17.60 12.51
N ARG A 239 17.67 17.05 11.30
CA ARG A 239 18.84 17.25 10.42
C ARG A 239 19.06 18.73 10.09
N SER A 240 18.01 19.55 10.11
CA SER A 240 18.07 21.00 9.93
C SER A 240 18.28 21.77 11.25
N GLY A 241 18.58 21.08 12.36
CA GLY A 241 18.84 21.71 13.65
C GLY A 241 17.58 22.23 14.36
N ARG A 242 16.45 21.52 14.21
CA ARG A 242 15.16 21.85 14.83
C ARG A 242 14.58 20.66 15.59
N SER A 243 13.81 20.89 16.64
CA SER A 243 12.92 19.85 17.20
C SER A 243 11.70 19.67 16.31
N CYS A 244 10.96 18.58 16.53
CA CYS A 244 9.82 18.19 15.72
C CYS A 244 8.59 17.92 16.59
N LYS A 245 7.43 18.39 16.15
CA LYS A 245 6.13 18.03 16.70
C LYS A 245 5.20 17.64 15.57
N ILE A 246 4.64 16.44 15.63
CA ILE A 246 3.60 15.94 14.75
C ILE A 246 2.27 16.07 15.49
N ILE A 247 1.33 16.80 14.90
CA ILE A 247 0.06 17.23 15.52
C ILE A 247 -1.10 16.55 14.81
N GLY A 248 -2.14 16.15 15.55
CA GLY A 248 -3.38 15.67 14.95
C GLY A 248 -3.27 14.24 14.41
N ILE A 249 -2.42 13.42 15.02
CA ILE A 249 -2.35 12.00 14.69
C ILE A 249 -3.59 11.32 15.30
N SER A 250 -4.43 10.71 14.47
CA SER A 250 -5.52 9.86 14.97
C SER A 250 -4.99 8.43 15.17
N MET A 251 -5.06 7.95 16.40
CA MET A 251 -4.60 6.61 16.78
C MET A 251 -5.57 6.00 17.79
N GLN A 252 -6.08 4.79 17.52
CA GLN A 252 -7.03 4.10 18.40
C GLN A 252 -8.25 4.96 18.80
N GLY A 253 -8.76 5.77 17.88
CA GLY A 253 -9.89 6.67 18.12
C GLY A 253 -9.56 7.89 19.01
N LYS A 254 -8.28 8.22 19.20
CA LYS A 254 -7.83 9.38 19.96
C LYS A 254 -6.92 10.27 19.11
N ASP A 255 -7.07 11.58 19.28
CA ASP A 255 -6.11 12.56 18.77
C ASP A 255 -4.89 12.61 19.68
N THR A 256 -3.72 12.34 19.11
CA THR A 256 -2.43 12.38 19.79
C THR A 256 -1.45 13.27 19.04
N ASN A 257 -0.50 13.81 19.80
CA ASN A 257 0.68 14.47 19.28
C ASN A 257 1.89 13.59 19.55
N LEU A 258 2.89 13.66 18.68
CA LEU A 258 4.21 13.06 18.90
C LEU A 258 5.28 14.13 18.77
N CYS A 259 6.20 14.18 19.72
CA CYS A 259 7.29 15.14 19.76
C CYS A 259 8.62 14.39 19.73
N VAL A 260 9.56 14.86 18.91
CA VAL A 260 10.96 14.42 18.94
C VAL A 260 11.83 15.61 19.28
N SER A 261 12.36 15.59 20.50
CA SER A 261 13.05 16.74 21.10
C SER A 261 14.04 16.31 22.19
N SER A 262 14.70 17.27 22.83
CA SER A 262 15.55 17.03 23.99
C SER A 262 14.82 16.82 25.31
N ILE A 263 13.49 16.85 25.30
CA ILE A 263 12.65 16.63 26.48
C ILE A 263 11.74 15.42 26.29
N ALA A 264 11.51 14.68 27.38
CA ALA A 264 10.74 13.44 27.39
C ALA A 264 9.21 13.66 27.45
N THR A 265 8.74 14.82 27.02
CA THR A 265 7.33 15.21 27.10
C THR A 265 6.87 15.78 25.76
N CYS A 266 5.58 15.61 25.49
CA CYS A 266 4.92 16.21 24.33
C CYS A 266 3.65 16.87 24.82
N THR A 267 3.50 18.16 24.52
CA THR A 267 2.32 18.96 24.80
C THR A 267 1.71 19.37 23.48
#